data_AF-A0A931QV76-F1
#
_entry.id   AF-A0A931QV76-F1
#
_cell.length_a   1.000
_cell.length_b   1.000
_cell.length_c   1.000
_cell.angle_alpha   90.00
_cell.angle_beta   90.00
_cell.angle_gamma   90.00
#
_symmetry.space_group_name_H-M   'P 1'
#
loop_
_entity.id
_entity.type
_entity.pdbx_description
1 polymer ?
#
loop_
_entity_poly.entity_id
_entity_poly.type
_entity_poly.pdbx_seq_one_letter_code
_entity_poly.pdbx_strand_id
1 'polypeptide(L)'
;MANAKEKNGFLLTNKQTGPTSHDIIARLRKITGIKKIGHAGTLDPFASGLLLVGIGEATKLLGHYVGLDKTYEATLKLGATSDTQDRTGTISNVRKVSIAKKDIESVLHSFIGKQKQTPPMHSAKKIGGIRLYKLARQGKEVERKPVEIEVHGIKLLSLKGDLLKIRCRVSSGAFIRTLAADIGKKLKTGAYVEELKRTAIGNFKIKDAIALRHAELDSASASSKNKKQTLNQVQGDVLSHLIPFKTVLVSGTFDGLHEGHKNYFQQARQLGARIICIVGRDSVVEKIKGRKPKLPEKERIKLVKQCPEIDRVYLGISGPDSEVYDFVASLKPDVIALGYDQKAYTKGLRAEMKKRGLLIEVIKLKPYLPEQYKSSIIDKSIKKR
;
A
#
# COMPACT_ATOMS: atom_id res chain seq x y z
N MET A 1 30.70 -8.16 -0.59
CA MET A 1 29.54 -8.77 -1.29
C MET A 1 28.36 -8.73 -0.34
N ALA A 2 27.27 -8.04 -0.71
CA ALA A 2 26.06 -7.94 0.12
C ALA A 2 25.51 -9.35 0.40
N ASN A 3 25.25 -9.63 1.68
CA ASN A 3 24.90 -10.95 2.21
C ASN A 3 23.56 -11.41 1.60
N ALA A 4 23.34 -12.70 1.35
CA ALA A 4 22.15 -13.20 0.63
C ALA A 4 20.79 -12.82 1.27
N LYS A 5 20.79 -12.38 2.53
CA LYS A 5 19.62 -11.79 3.24
C LYS A 5 19.28 -10.36 2.81
N GLU A 6 20.22 -9.58 2.27
CA GLU A 6 20.06 -8.15 1.91
C GLU A 6 19.37 -7.92 0.56
N LYS A 7 18.86 -8.99 -0.08
CA LYS A 7 18.26 -8.94 -1.42
C LYS A 7 16.73 -9.13 -1.43
N ASN A 8 16.09 -9.11 -0.26
CA ASN A 8 14.64 -9.25 -0.13
C ASN A 8 14.04 -7.94 0.40
N GLY A 9 13.01 -7.44 -0.27
CA GLY A 9 12.39 -6.19 0.16
C GLY A 9 11.33 -5.69 -0.80
N PHE A 10 10.74 -4.55 -0.44
CA PHE A 10 9.87 -3.80 -1.32
C PHE A 10 10.64 -2.66 -1.96
N LEU A 11 10.39 -2.43 -3.24
CA LEU A 11 10.89 -1.29 -3.98
C LEU A 11 9.71 -0.43 -4.41
N LEU A 12 9.76 0.85 -4.09
CA LEU A 12 8.87 1.85 -4.67
C LEU A 12 9.53 2.37 -5.93
N THR A 13 8.90 2.17 -7.09
CA THR A 13 9.42 2.69 -8.35
C THR A 13 8.39 3.57 -9.04
N ASN A 14 8.86 4.67 -9.64
CA ASN A 14 8.06 5.55 -10.47
C ASN A 14 8.09 5.03 -11.92
N LYS A 15 7.05 4.28 -12.31
CA LYS A 15 6.88 3.82 -13.69
C LYS A 15 6.67 5.03 -14.61
N GLN A 16 7.51 5.18 -15.62
CA GLN A 16 7.29 6.16 -16.68
C GLN A 16 6.18 5.70 -17.63
N THR A 17 5.57 6.65 -18.35
CA THR A 17 4.63 6.33 -19.44
C THR A 17 5.34 5.60 -20.57
N GLY A 18 4.69 4.59 -21.17
CA GLY A 18 5.25 3.75 -22.23
C GLY A 18 5.32 2.27 -21.83
N PRO A 19 6.25 1.86 -20.94
CA PRO A 19 6.41 0.46 -20.57
C PRO A 19 5.19 -0.09 -19.82
N THR A 20 4.92 -1.38 -19.99
CA THR A 20 3.97 -2.10 -19.12
C THR A 20 4.54 -2.24 -17.71
N SER A 21 3.69 -2.53 -16.73
CA SER A 21 4.18 -2.89 -15.39
C SER A 21 5.07 -4.13 -15.39
N HIS A 22 4.86 -5.07 -16.32
CA HIS A 22 5.67 -6.28 -16.45
C HIS A 22 7.06 -5.99 -17.05
N ASP A 23 7.18 -4.99 -17.93
CA ASP A 23 8.48 -4.58 -18.47
C ASP A 23 9.39 -4.02 -17.38
N ILE A 24 8.82 -3.27 -16.42
CA ILE A 24 9.55 -2.83 -15.23
C ILE A 24 10.06 -4.02 -14.43
N ILE A 25 9.23 -5.06 -14.25
CA ILE A 25 9.66 -6.29 -13.57
C ILE A 25 10.78 -6.99 -14.32
N ALA A 26 10.65 -7.16 -15.65
CA ALA A 26 11.67 -7.79 -16.48
C ALA A 26 13.00 -7.03 -16.38
N ARG A 27 12.94 -5.69 -16.37
CA ARG A 27 14.10 -4.83 -16.20
C ARG A 27 14.75 -4.99 -14.82
N LEU A 28 13.96 -5.00 -13.74
CA LEU A 28 14.49 -5.22 -12.39
C LEU A 28 15.12 -6.61 -12.23
N ARG A 29 14.62 -7.64 -12.91
CA ARG A 29 15.27 -8.96 -12.95
C ARG A 29 16.66 -8.89 -13.58
N LYS A 30 16.82 -8.15 -14.68
CA LYS A 30 18.12 -7.92 -15.32
C LYS A 30 19.07 -7.14 -14.41
N ILE A 31 18.60 -6.06 -13.78
CA ILE A 31 19.41 -5.21 -12.89
C ILE A 31 19.88 -5.98 -11.65
N THR A 32 18.96 -6.69 -10.99
CA THR A 32 19.24 -7.30 -9.69
C THR A 32 19.81 -8.71 -9.78
N GLY A 33 19.60 -9.40 -10.91
CA GLY A 33 19.85 -10.84 -11.07
C GLY A 33 18.82 -11.73 -10.36
N ILE A 34 17.79 -11.15 -9.73
CA ILE A 34 16.81 -11.90 -8.93
C ILE A 34 15.60 -12.24 -9.81
N LYS A 35 15.30 -13.54 -9.95
CA LYS A 35 14.17 -14.00 -10.78
C LYS A 35 12.80 -13.73 -10.14
N LYS A 36 12.70 -13.93 -8.83
CA LYS A 36 11.45 -13.80 -8.05
C LYS A 36 11.15 -12.34 -7.77
N ILE A 37 10.46 -11.69 -8.71
CA ILE A 37 10.02 -10.30 -8.61
C ILE A 37 8.59 -10.20 -9.13
N GLY A 38 7.74 -9.44 -8.42
CA GLY A 38 6.36 -9.13 -8.80
C GLY A 38 5.93 -7.74 -8.34
N HIS A 39 4.71 -7.31 -8.69
CA HIS A 39 4.19 -5.99 -8.29
C HIS A 39 2.78 -6.06 -7.68
N ALA A 40 2.42 -5.05 -6.89
CA ALA A 40 1.11 -4.90 -6.27
C ALA A 40 0.29 -3.85 -7.02
N GLY A 41 -0.51 -4.31 -7.98
CA GLY A 41 -1.42 -3.47 -8.77
C GLY A 41 -0.79 -2.98 -10.07
N THR A 42 -1.37 -3.43 -11.19
CA THR A 42 -0.97 -3.04 -12.54
C THR A 42 -1.22 -1.55 -12.79
N LEU A 43 -0.31 -0.89 -13.50
CA LEU A 43 -0.54 0.37 -14.20
C LEU A 43 -0.61 0.10 -15.69
N ASP A 44 -1.58 0.76 -16.35
CA ASP A 44 -1.71 0.77 -17.79
C ASP A 44 -0.42 1.36 -18.44
N PRO A 45 -0.07 0.97 -19.68
CA PRO A 45 1.13 1.46 -20.35
C PRO A 45 1.20 2.98 -20.45
N PHE A 46 0.08 3.63 -20.81
CA PHE A 46 -0.02 5.08 -20.94
C PHE A 46 0.07 5.83 -19.59
N ALA A 47 -0.21 5.12 -18.49
CA ALA A 47 -0.15 5.67 -17.15
C ALA A 47 1.28 5.73 -16.61
N SER A 48 1.53 6.64 -15.69
CA SER A 48 2.78 6.76 -14.93
C SER A 48 2.54 6.61 -13.43
N GLY A 49 3.62 6.61 -12.66
CA GLY A 49 3.57 6.78 -11.22
C GLY A 49 3.94 5.54 -10.43
N LEU A 50 3.50 5.54 -9.17
CA LEU A 50 3.97 4.60 -8.16
C LEU A 50 3.60 3.14 -8.50
N LEU A 51 4.62 2.30 -8.60
CA LEU A 51 4.54 0.86 -8.69
C LEU A 51 5.27 0.26 -7.49
N LEU A 52 4.52 -0.46 -6.65
CA LEU A 52 5.09 -1.21 -5.52
C LEU A 52 5.54 -2.57 -6.02
N VAL A 53 6.85 -2.83 -5.93
CA VAL A 53 7.50 -4.05 -6.39
C VAL A 53 7.97 -4.85 -5.19
N GLY A 54 7.69 -6.15 -5.17
CA GLY A 54 8.25 -7.09 -4.21
C GLY A 54 9.40 -7.84 -4.85
N ILE A 55 10.55 -7.89 -4.17
CA ILE A 55 11.75 -8.62 -4.59
C ILE A 55 12.02 -9.77 -3.62
N GLY A 56 12.25 -10.96 -4.17
CA GLY A 56 12.52 -12.17 -3.42
C GLY A 56 11.32 -12.62 -2.59
N GLU A 57 11.53 -12.86 -1.30
CA GLU A 57 10.47 -13.33 -0.40
C GLU A 57 9.33 -12.33 -0.19
N ALA A 58 9.58 -11.04 -0.41
CA ALA A 58 8.56 -9.99 -0.31
C ALA A 58 7.40 -10.19 -1.32
N THR A 59 7.60 -10.95 -2.41
CA THR A 59 6.52 -11.22 -3.38
C THR A 59 5.34 -11.97 -2.75
N LYS A 60 5.57 -12.76 -1.69
CA LYS A 60 4.54 -13.54 -0.98
C LYS A 60 3.46 -12.64 -0.35
N LEU A 61 3.76 -11.35 -0.17
CA LEU A 61 2.89 -10.41 0.53
C LEU A 61 2.25 -9.36 -0.36
N LEU A 62 2.55 -9.38 -1.67
CA LEU A 62 1.97 -8.44 -2.62
C LEU A 62 0.43 -8.46 -2.59
N GLY A 63 -0.18 -9.60 -2.29
CA GLY A 63 -1.64 -9.73 -2.15
C GLY A 63 -2.25 -8.77 -1.13
N HIS A 64 -1.55 -8.46 -0.03
CA HIS A 64 -2.06 -7.49 0.96
C HIS A 64 -2.07 -6.06 0.43
N TYR A 65 -1.08 -5.71 -0.38
CA TYR A 65 -0.93 -4.36 -0.91
C TYR A 65 -1.80 -4.10 -2.14
N VAL A 66 -2.18 -5.16 -2.87
CA VAL A 66 -3.15 -5.09 -3.96
C VAL A 66 -4.48 -4.50 -3.45
N GLY A 67 -4.93 -4.93 -2.26
CA GLY A 67 -6.20 -4.52 -1.66
C GLY A 67 -6.24 -3.11 -1.05
N LEU A 68 -5.11 -2.41 -0.92
CA LEU A 68 -5.07 -1.07 -0.35
C LEU A 68 -5.80 -0.05 -1.24
N ASP A 69 -6.16 1.10 -0.69
CA ASP A 69 -6.63 2.23 -1.49
C ASP A 69 -5.51 2.76 -2.39
N LYS A 70 -5.88 3.46 -3.47
CA LYS A 70 -4.92 4.14 -4.34
C LYS A 70 -5.36 5.59 -4.58
N THR A 71 -4.37 6.46 -4.72
CA THR A 71 -4.59 7.86 -5.09
C THR A 71 -4.02 8.11 -6.48
N TYR A 72 -4.80 8.80 -7.31
CA TYR A 72 -4.45 9.15 -8.68
C TYR A 72 -4.59 10.64 -8.92
N GLU A 73 -3.75 11.16 -9.80
CA GLU A 73 -4.00 12.37 -10.55
C GLU A 73 -4.30 11.98 -12.00
N ALA A 74 -5.41 12.48 -12.53
CA ALA A 74 -5.85 12.16 -13.89
C ALA A 74 -6.24 13.44 -14.62
N THR A 75 -5.85 13.52 -15.89
CA THR A 75 -6.31 14.55 -16.83
C THR A 75 -7.35 13.90 -17.74
N LEU A 76 -8.57 14.43 -17.72
CA LEU A 76 -9.69 13.96 -18.54
C LEU A 76 -9.85 14.91 -19.72
N LYS A 77 -9.96 14.37 -20.93
CA LYS A 77 -10.34 15.13 -22.13
C LYS A 77 -11.86 15.07 -22.25
N LEU A 78 -12.53 16.22 -22.11
CA LEU A 78 -13.97 16.35 -22.30
C LEU A 78 -14.30 16.56 -23.79
N GLY A 79 -15.53 16.24 -24.19
CA GLY A 79 -16.01 16.50 -25.55
C GLY A 79 -15.58 15.45 -26.56
N ALA A 80 -15.09 14.30 -26.12
CA ALA A 80 -14.75 13.16 -26.97
C ALA A 80 -14.81 11.87 -26.16
N THR A 81 -14.96 10.73 -26.85
CA THR A 81 -14.97 9.39 -26.26
C THR A 81 -13.86 8.52 -26.87
N SER A 82 -13.44 7.49 -26.14
CA SER A 82 -12.45 6.52 -26.59
C SER A 82 -12.94 5.10 -26.29
N ASP A 83 -12.74 4.16 -27.21
CA ASP A 83 -13.09 2.74 -27.05
C ASP A 83 -12.31 2.05 -25.91
N THR A 84 -11.07 2.44 -25.68
CA THR A 84 -10.25 1.99 -24.54
C THR A 84 -10.43 2.84 -23.29
N GLN A 85 -11.25 3.90 -23.38
CA GLN A 85 -11.49 4.92 -22.35
C GLN A 85 -10.24 5.72 -21.96
N ASP A 86 -9.19 5.68 -22.78
CA ASP A 86 -7.97 6.47 -22.66
C ASP A 86 -7.45 6.92 -24.03
N ARG A 87 -6.40 7.74 -24.05
CA ARG A 87 -5.83 8.31 -25.28
C ARG A 87 -5.23 7.30 -26.27
N THR A 88 -5.11 6.02 -25.91
CA THR A 88 -4.53 4.99 -26.79
C THR A 88 -5.56 4.29 -27.67
N GLY A 89 -6.84 4.57 -27.45
CA GLY A 89 -7.95 4.04 -28.24
C GLY A 89 -8.31 4.85 -29.46
N THR A 90 -9.33 4.38 -30.18
CA THR A 90 -9.96 5.11 -31.28
C THR A 90 -10.84 6.21 -30.71
N ILE A 91 -10.51 7.47 -31.04
CA ILE A 91 -11.27 8.63 -30.57
C ILE A 91 -12.50 8.87 -31.45
N SER A 92 -13.64 9.13 -30.83
CA SER A 92 -14.94 9.36 -31.50
C SER A 92 -15.76 10.43 -30.78
N ASN A 93 -16.86 10.86 -31.41
CA ASN A 93 -17.81 11.84 -30.86
C ASN A 93 -17.18 13.19 -30.45
N VAL A 94 -16.21 13.66 -31.24
CA VAL A 94 -15.48 14.89 -30.96
C VAL A 94 -16.39 16.11 -31.14
N ARG A 95 -16.50 16.93 -30.11
CA ARG A 95 -17.22 18.21 -30.12
C ARG A 95 -16.57 19.23 -29.21
N LYS A 96 -16.75 20.51 -29.54
CA LYS A 96 -16.35 21.60 -28.66
C LYS A 96 -17.26 21.61 -27.44
N VAL A 97 -16.68 21.71 -26.25
CA VAL A 97 -17.42 21.76 -24.99
C VAL A 97 -16.93 22.93 -24.16
N SER A 98 -17.87 23.59 -23.49
CA SER A 98 -17.61 24.61 -22.48
C SER A 98 -18.58 24.34 -21.34
N ILE A 99 -18.05 23.89 -20.21
CA ILE A 99 -18.85 23.59 -19.02
C ILE A 99 -18.40 24.51 -17.90
N ALA A 100 -19.36 25.10 -17.19
CA ALA A 100 -19.04 25.94 -16.04
C ALA A 100 -18.35 25.11 -14.95
N LYS A 101 -17.32 25.69 -14.33
CA LYS A 101 -16.54 25.04 -13.27
C LYS A 101 -17.43 24.51 -12.14
N LYS A 102 -18.50 25.23 -11.78
CA LYS A 102 -19.46 24.85 -10.74
C LYS A 102 -20.19 23.54 -11.08
N ASP A 103 -20.56 23.34 -12.34
CA ASP A 103 -21.24 22.12 -12.79
C ASP A 103 -20.28 20.92 -12.73
N ILE A 104 -19.02 21.13 -13.13
CA ILE A 104 -17.97 20.12 -13.01
C ILE A 104 -17.79 19.74 -11.54
N GLU A 105 -17.63 20.71 -10.63
CA GLU A 105 -17.46 20.43 -9.21
C GLU A 105 -18.67 19.68 -8.63
N SER A 106 -19.90 20.09 -8.96
CA SER A 106 -21.13 19.39 -8.56
C SER A 106 -21.15 17.93 -9.05
N VAL A 107 -20.83 17.71 -10.33
CA VAL A 107 -20.75 16.36 -10.89
C VAL A 107 -19.67 15.54 -10.20
N LEU A 108 -18.47 16.09 -9.98
CA LEU A 108 -17.39 15.37 -9.29
C LEU A 108 -17.82 14.96 -7.87
N HIS A 109 -18.43 15.86 -7.10
CA HIS A 109 -18.90 15.53 -5.73
C HIS A 109 -19.92 14.39 -5.73
N SER A 110 -20.76 14.29 -6.76
CA SER A 110 -21.76 13.22 -6.87
C SER A 110 -21.18 11.82 -7.08
N PHE A 111 -19.88 11.70 -7.39
CA PHE A 111 -19.19 10.41 -7.48
C PHE A 111 -18.58 9.96 -6.16
N ILE A 112 -18.57 10.80 -5.11
CA ILE A 112 -18.03 10.42 -3.79
C ILE A 112 -18.94 9.38 -3.13
N GLY A 113 -18.34 8.34 -2.57
CA GLY A 113 -19.03 7.24 -1.90
C GLY A 113 -19.01 5.94 -2.70
N LYS A 114 -19.83 4.99 -2.26
CA LYS A 114 -19.94 3.66 -2.85
C LYS A 114 -20.72 3.70 -4.15
N GLN A 115 -20.23 2.99 -5.16
CA GLN A 115 -20.87 2.88 -6.45
C GLN A 115 -20.49 1.58 -7.15
N LYS A 116 -21.22 1.25 -8.22
CA LYS A 116 -20.94 0.08 -9.05
C LYS A 116 -20.27 0.54 -10.34
N GLN A 117 -19.18 -0.13 -10.70
CA GLN A 117 -18.45 0.15 -11.93
C GLN A 117 -18.32 -1.13 -12.76
N THR A 118 -18.63 -1.03 -14.05
CA THR A 118 -18.35 -2.11 -15.01
C THR A 118 -16.90 -2.02 -15.46
N PRO A 119 -16.07 -3.05 -15.21
CA PRO A 119 -14.68 -3.04 -15.67
C PRO A 119 -14.58 -2.87 -17.19
N PRO A 120 -13.57 -2.15 -17.72
CA PRO A 120 -13.38 -2.03 -19.16
C PRO A 120 -12.88 -3.35 -19.77
N MET A 121 -13.16 -3.55 -21.06
CA MET A 121 -12.67 -4.71 -21.84
C MET A 121 -11.13 -4.76 -21.86
N HIS A 122 -10.48 -3.59 -22.00
CA HIS A 122 -9.03 -3.48 -21.94
C HIS A 122 -8.53 -3.45 -20.49
N SER A 123 -8.70 -4.56 -19.76
CA SER A 123 -8.25 -4.70 -18.36
C SER A 123 -7.59 -6.05 -18.06
N ALA A 124 -6.82 -6.10 -16.97
CA ALA A 124 -6.16 -7.32 -16.49
C ALA A 124 -7.09 -8.25 -15.69
N LYS A 125 -8.36 -7.88 -15.48
CA LYS A 125 -9.35 -8.70 -14.79
C LYS A 125 -9.61 -9.98 -15.58
N LYS A 126 -9.87 -11.09 -14.88
CA LYS A 126 -10.13 -12.40 -15.49
C LYS A 126 -11.63 -12.71 -15.50
N ILE A 127 -12.11 -13.29 -16.60
CA ILE A 127 -13.41 -13.95 -16.72
C ILE A 127 -13.15 -15.34 -17.31
N GLY A 128 -13.67 -16.39 -16.67
CA GLY A 128 -13.38 -17.78 -17.09
C GLY A 128 -11.89 -18.12 -17.12
N GLY A 129 -11.09 -17.52 -16.22
CA GLY A 129 -9.63 -17.72 -16.18
C GLY A 129 -8.80 -16.89 -17.19
N ILE A 130 -9.44 -16.26 -18.19
CA ILE A 130 -8.79 -15.49 -19.26
C ILE A 130 -8.84 -13.99 -18.93
N ARG A 131 -7.73 -13.27 -19.16
CA ARG A 131 -7.67 -11.81 -18.95
C ARG A 131 -8.45 -11.05 -20.03
N LEU A 132 -9.26 -10.06 -19.67
CA LEU A 132 -10.14 -9.34 -20.59
C LEU A 132 -9.39 -8.66 -21.75
N TYR A 133 -8.21 -8.08 -21.52
CA TYR A 133 -7.43 -7.48 -22.61
C TYR A 133 -7.03 -8.49 -23.71
N LYS A 134 -6.93 -9.79 -23.39
CA LYS A 134 -6.64 -10.81 -24.40
C LYS A 134 -7.85 -11.02 -25.32
N LEU A 135 -9.05 -11.02 -24.74
CA LEU A 135 -10.32 -11.14 -25.48
C LEU A 135 -10.57 -9.89 -26.32
N ALA A 136 -10.33 -8.71 -25.76
CA ALA A 136 -10.48 -7.43 -26.47
C ALA A 136 -9.58 -7.35 -27.72
N ARG A 137 -8.32 -7.80 -27.63
CA ARG A 137 -7.40 -7.88 -28.79
C ARG A 137 -7.83 -8.88 -29.87
N GLN A 138 -8.70 -9.83 -29.53
CA GLN A 138 -9.31 -10.77 -30.47
C GLN A 138 -10.63 -10.24 -31.04
N GLY A 139 -11.00 -8.98 -30.75
CA GLY A 139 -12.30 -8.41 -31.12
C GLY A 139 -13.48 -9.03 -30.39
N LYS A 140 -13.25 -9.83 -29.34
CA LYS A 140 -14.31 -10.49 -28.57
C LYS A 140 -14.78 -9.60 -27.45
N GLU A 141 -16.05 -9.21 -27.48
CA GLU A 141 -16.72 -8.55 -26.37
C GLU A 141 -17.37 -9.59 -25.44
N VAL A 142 -17.23 -9.38 -24.13
CA VAL A 142 -17.88 -10.21 -23.12
C VAL A 142 -18.61 -9.34 -22.12
N GLU A 143 -19.77 -9.82 -21.67
CA GLU A 143 -20.52 -9.18 -20.61
C GLU A 143 -19.73 -9.22 -19.29
N ARG A 144 -19.70 -8.09 -18.58
CA ARG A 144 -18.91 -7.91 -17.36
C ARG A 144 -19.83 -7.42 -16.26
N LYS A 145 -19.96 -8.22 -15.18
CA LYS A 145 -20.73 -7.81 -14.00
C LYS A 145 -20.09 -6.58 -13.35
N PRO A 146 -20.89 -5.55 -12.98
CA PRO A 146 -20.40 -4.42 -12.20
C PRO A 146 -19.79 -4.87 -10.87
N VAL A 147 -18.75 -4.18 -10.43
CA VAL A 147 -18.12 -4.38 -9.12
C VAL A 147 -18.32 -3.16 -8.24
N GLU A 148 -18.51 -3.38 -6.94
CA GLU A 148 -18.56 -2.30 -5.97
C GLU A 148 -17.17 -1.69 -5.79
N ILE A 149 -17.12 -0.36 -5.89
CA ILE A 149 -15.95 0.46 -5.63
C ILE A 149 -16.37 1.66 -4.78
N GLU A 150 -15.42 2.28 -4.11
CA GLU A 150 -15.66 3.49 -3.33
C GLU A 150 -14.72 4.59 -3.80
N VAL A 151 -15.27 5.76 -4.08
CA VAL A 151 -14.48 6.97 -4.28
C VAL A 151 -14.51 7.72 -2.95
N HIS A 152 -13.44 7.59 -2.18
CA HIS A 152 -13.33 8.25 -0.88
C HIS A 152 -13.26 9.77 -1.00
N GLY A 153 -12.74 10.28 -2.13
CA GLY A 153 -12.72 11.71 -2.41
C GLY A 153 -12.20 12.01 -3.81
N ILE A 154 -12.70 13.09 -4.39
CA ILE A 154 -12.32 13.59 -5.71
C ILE A 154 -12.27 15.11 -5.67
N LYS A 155 -11.18 15.68 -6.19
CA LYS A 155 -10.92 17.12 -6.17
C LYS A 155 -10.53 17.61 -7.55
N LEU A 156 -11.16 18.69 -7.99
CA LEU A 156 -10.71 19.46 -9.15
C LEU A 156 -9.38 20.14 -8.85
N LEU A 157 -8.36 19.88 -9.67
CA LEU A 157 -7.04 20.53 -9.60
C LEU A 157 -6.93 21.69 -10.58
N SER A 158 -7.37 21.51 -11.83
CA SER A 158 -7.38 22.56 -12.84
C SER A 158 -8.37 22.24 -13.96
N LEU A 159 -8.87 23.28 -14.62
CA LEU A 159 -9.63 23.19 -15.86
C LEU A 159 -8.95 24.10 -16.89
N LYS A 160 -8.51 23.54 -18.02
CA LYS A 160 -7.88 24.29 -19.12
C LYS A 160 -8.53 23.89 -20.43
N GLY A 161 -9.42 24.73 -20.96
CA GLY A 161 -10.26 24.37 -22.11
C GLY A 161 -11.11 23.14 -21.79
N ASP A 162 -10.93 22.07 -22.56
CA ASP A 162 -11.61 20.78 -22.39
C ASP A 162 -10.78 19.77 -21.57
N LEU A 163 -9.64 20.18 -20.99
CA LEU A 163 -8.82 19.34 -20.13
C LEU A 163 -9.16 19.58 -18.66
N LEU A 164 -9.75 18.55 -18.05
CA LEU A 164 -10.17 18.50 -16.66
C LEU A 164 -9.17 17.68 -15.83
N LYS A 165 -8.36 18.33 -14.99
CA LYS A 165 -7.42 17.63 -14.10
C LYS A 165 -8.02 17.41 -12.73
N ILE A 166 -8.03 16.18 -12.27
CA ILE A 166 -8.57 15.76 -10.96
C ILE A 166 -7.54 15.01 -10.13
N ARG A 167 -7.73 15.03 -8.81
CA ARG A 167 -7.12 14.07 -7.88
C ARG A 167 -8.22 13.23 -7.26
N CYS A 168 -8.09 11.92 -7.26
CA CYS A 168 -9.06 11.02 -6.62
C CYS A 168 -8.37 9.97 -5.75
N ARG A 169 -8.98 9.65 -4.61
CA ARG A 169 -8.64 8.51 -3.77
C ARG A 169 -9.76 7.49 -3.89
N VAL A 170 -9.41 6.28 -4.28
CA VAL A 170 -10.38 5.21 -4.59
C VAL A 170 -9.97 3.90 -3.92
N SER A 171 -10.97 3.07 -3.65
CA SER A 171 -10.77 1.70 -3.19
C SER A 171 -10.06 0.84 -4.25
N SER A 172 -9.53 -0.30 -3.83
CA SER A 172 -8.93 -1.26 -4.76
C SER A 172 -9.94 -1.76 -5.80
N GLY A 173 -9.49 -1.93 -7.05
CA GLY A 173 -10.35 -2.42 -8.15
C GLY A 173 -11.07 -1.35 -8.96
N ALA A 174 -11.04 -0.08 -8.52
CA ALA A 174 -11.56 1.04 -9.30
C ALA A 174 -10.72 1.32 -10.56
N PHE A 175 -11.41 1.56 -11.67
CA PHE A 175 -10.86 1.95 -12.96
C PHE A 175 -11.08 3.46 -13.16
N ILE A 176 -9.99 4.23 -13.14
CA ILE A 176 -10.06 5.69 -13.37
C ILE A 176 -10.53 6.01 -14.79
N ARG A 177 -10.23 5.14 -15.75
CA ARG A 177 -10.74 5.23 -17.13
C ARG A 177 -12.27 5.21 -17.21
N THR A 178 -12.88 4.28 -16.50
CA THR A 178 -14.34 4.19 -16.46
C THR A 178 -14.95 5.33 -15.65
N LEU A 179 -14.31 5.75 -14.54
CA LEU A 179 -14.72 6.94 -13.79
C LEU A 179 -14.73 8.19 -14.68
N ALA A 180 -13.72 8.36 -15.54
CA ALA A 180 -13.69 9.46 -16.50
C ALA A 180 -14.83 9.40 -17.51
N ALA A 181 -15.07 8.23 -18.11
CA ALA A 181 -16.19 8.03 -19.04
C ALA A 181 -17.55 8.34 -18.38
N ASP A 182 -17.76 7.91 -17.13
CA ASP A 182 -18.98 8.16 -16.37
C ASP A 182 -19.14 9.65 -16.03
N ILE A 183 -18.06 10.34 -15.64
CA ILE A 183 -18.05 11.80 -15.45
C ILE A 183 -18.44 12.50 -16.76
N GLY A 184 -17.83 12.13 -17.88
CA GLY A 184 -18.15 12.69 -19.19
C GLY A 184 -19.59 12.45 -19.61
N LYS A 185 -20.14 11.26 -19.31
CA LYS A 185 -21.57 10.94 -19.54
C LYS A 185 -22.48 11.83 -18.69
N LYS A 186 -22.17 12.01 -17.40
CA LYS A 186 -22.96 12.83 -16.47
C LYS A 186 -22.92 14.32 -16.82
N LEU A 187 -21.77 14.80 -17.32
CA LEU A 187 -21.62 16.14 -17.89
C LEU A 187 -22.26 16.29 -19.29
N LYS A 188 -22.76 15.20 -19.88
CA LYS A 188 -23.26 15.17 -21.27
C LYS A 188 -22.24 15.71 -22.26
N THR A 189 -20.96 15.42 -22.07
CA THR A 189 -19.85 15.82 -22.95
C THR A 189 -19.15 14.64 -23.59
N GLY A 190 -19.19 13.47 -22.93
CA GLY A 190 -18.23 12.41 -23.19
C GLY A 190 -16.85 12.77 -22.63
N ALA A 191 -16.11 11.76 -22.18
CA ALA A 191 -14.73 11.96 -21.76
C ALA A 191 -13.92 10.68 -21.84
N TYR A 192 -12.60 10.84 -21.92
CA TYR A 192 -11.62 9.77 -21.73
C TYR A 192 -10.43 10.28 -20.90
N VAL A 193 -9.58 9.36 -20.45
CA VAL A 193 -8.37 9.74 -19.70
C VAL A 193 -7.22 10.06 -20.66
N GLU A 194 -6.81 11.32 -20.67
CA GLU A 194 -5.64 11.80 -21.42
C GLU A 194 -4.34 11.40 -20.69
N GLU A 195 -4.27 11.72 -19.40
CA GLU A 195 -3.11 11.41 -18.56
C GLU A 195 -3.52 10.73 -17.27
N LEU A 196 -2.74 9.75 -16.83
CA LEU A 196 -2.97 9.06 -15.57
C LEU A 196 -1.66 8.91 -14.80
N LYS A 197 -1.67 9.33 -13.54
CA LYS A 197 -0.53 9.19 -12.63
C LYS A 197 -0.98 8.66 -11.29
N ARG A 198 -0.50 7.48 -10.89
CA ARG A 198 -0.72 6.97 -9.53
C ARG A 198 0.26 7.60 -8.56
N THR A 199 -0.25 8.35 -7.59
CA THR A 199 0.58 9.11 -6.64
C THR A 199 0.75 8.40 -5.29
N ALA A 200 -0.15 7.48 -4.93
CA ALA A 200 -0.03 6.70 -3.70
C ALA A 200 -0.71 5.32 -3.76
N ILE A 201 -0.23 4.39 -2.93
CA ILE A 201 -0.82 3.07 -2.63
C ILE A 201 -0.85 2.94 -1.11
N GLY A 202 -2.02 3.04 -0.48
CA GLY A 202 -2.13 3.17 0.98
C GLY A 202 -1.21 4.28 1.49
N ASN A 203 -0.29 3.91 2.38
CA ASN A 203 0.68 4.84 2.97
C ASN A 203 1.92 5.11 2.11
N PHE A 204 2.15 4.33 1.03
CA PHE A 204 3.29 4.53 0.14
C PHE A 204 3.02 5.66 -0.85
N LYS A 205 3.96 6.59 -1.00
CA LYS A 205 3.82 7.75 -1.89
C LYS A 205 4.87 7.72 -2.99
N ILE A 206 4.51 8.28 -4.15
CA ILE A 206 5.39 8.39 -5.32
C ILE A 206 6.66 9.19 -5.05
N LYS A 207 6.62 10.14 -4.10
CA LYS A 207 7.79 10.94 -3.72
C LYS A 207 8.91 10.10 -3.09
N ASP A 208 8.58 8.93 -2.56
CA ASP A 208 9.51 8.00 -1.92
C ASP A 208 9.98 6.93 -2.95
N ALA A 209 9.60 7.07 -4.22
CA ALA A 209 9.88 6.10 -5.26
C ALA A 209 11.10 6.50 -6.10
N ILE A 210 11.94 5.51 -6.42
CA ILE A 210 13.07 5.72 -7.32
C ILE A 210 12.59 5.76 -8.79
N ALA A 211 13.26 6.58 -9.59
CA ALA A 211 13.06 6.61 -11.04
C ALA A 211 14.03 5.64 -11.71
N LEU A 212 13.51 4.57 -12.30
CA LEU A 212 14.31 3.67 -13.13
C LEU A 212 14.55 4.35 -14.49
N ARG A 213 15.56 5.23 -14.59
CA ARG A 213 15.88 5.97 -15.82
C ARG A 213 16.17 5.00 -16.96
N HIS A 214 15.50 5.12 -18.11
CA HIS A 214 15.59 4.14 -19.20
C HIS A 214 16.99 4.04 -19.84
N ALA A 215 17.78 5.11 -19.83
CA ALA A 215 18.98 5.27 -20.66
C ALA A 215 20.22 4.46 -20.22
N GLU A 216 20.24 3.85 -19.03
CA GLU A 216 21.49 3.32 -18.43
C GLU A 216 21.85 1.89 -18.87
N LEU A 217 20.99 1.20 -19.62
CA LEU A 217 21.26 -0.17 -20.11
C LEU A 217 21.26 -0.30 -21.64
N ASP A 218 20.69 0.68 -22.36
CA ASP A 218 20.43 0.59 -23.80
C ASP A 218 21.43 1.37 -24.67
N SER A 219 22.52 1.93 -24.10
CA SER A 219 23.56 2.59 -24.89
C SER A 219 24.36 1.56 -25.70
N ALA A 220 23.90 1.31 -26.93
CA ALA A 220 24.59 0.47 -27.91
C ALA A 220 26.06 0.91 -28.15
N SER A 221 26.39 2.19 -27.87
CA SER A 221 27.70 2.81 -28.04
C SER A 221 28.66 2.74 -26.83
N ALA A 222 28.25 2.23 -25.66
CA ALA A 222 29.13 2.14 -24.50
C ALA A 222 29.98 0.86 -24.50
N SER A 223 31.29 0.98 -24.21
CA SER A 223 32.21 -0.15 -24.05
C SER A 223 31.70 -1.15 -22.99
N SER A 224 32.01 -2.45 -23.16
CA SER A 224 31.57 -3.51 -22.22
C SER A 224 31.99 -3.28 -20.77
N LYS A 225 33.12 -2.59 -20.52
CA LYS A 225 33.56 -2.17 -19.17
C LYS A 225 32.64 -1.10 -18.58
N ASN A 226 32.27 -0.08 -19.35
CA ASN A 226 31.37 0.99 -18.89
C ASN A 226 29.96 0.47 -18.59
N LYS A 227 29.43 -0.44 -19.44
CA LYS A 227 28.13 -1.09 -19.18
C LYS A 227 28.09 -1.87 -17.87
N LYS A 228 29.16 -2.61 -17.54
CA LYS A 228 29.23 -3.39 -16.30
C LYS A 228 29.33 -2.48 -15.06
N GLN A 229 30.05 -1.38 -15.16
CA GLN A 229 30.17 -0.40 -14.08
C GLN A 229 28.85 0.33 -13.83
N THR A 230 28.17 0.78 -14.89
CA THR A 230 26.83 1.39 -14.80
C THR A 230 25.80 0.40 -14.25
N LEU A 231 25.80 -0.85 -14.70
CA LEU A 231 24.89 -1.88 -14.17
C LEU A 231 25.12 -2.13 -12.67
N ASN A 232 26.37 -2.22 -12.22
CA ASN A 232 26.70 -2.38 -10.80
C ASN A 232 26.24 -1.18 -9.97
N GLN A 233 26.38 0.05 -10.49
CA GLN A 233 25.92 1.26 -9.82
C GLN A 233 24.40 1.27 -9.68
N VAL A 234 23.68 1.00 -10.78
CA VAL A 234 22.20 0.93 -10.79
C VAL A 234 21.70 -0.20 -9.89
N GLN A 235 22.40 -1.35 -9.87
CA GLN A 235 22.09 -2.44 -8.96
C GLN A 235 22.29 -2.00 -7.50
N GLY A 236 23.39 -1.32 -7.18
CA GLY A 236 23.65 -0.77 -5.86
C GLY A 236 22.54 0.18 -5.40
N ASP A 237 22.13 1.10 -6.27
CA ASP A 237 21.05 2.05 -6.03
C ASP A 237 19.70 1.36 -5.79
N VAL A 238 19.33 0.38 -6.63
CA VAL A 238 18.10 -0.39 -6.43
C VAL A 238 18.12 -1.13 -5.09
N LEU A 239 19.24 -1.77 -4.75
CA LEU A 239 19.35 -2.56 -3.52
C LEU A 239 19.36 -1.67 -2.27
N SER A 240 19.98 -0.49 -2.32
CA SER A 240 19.98 0.46 -1.19
C SER A 240 18.62 1.09 -0.94
N HIS A 241 17.76 1.15 -1.96
CA HIS A 241 16.38 1.63 -1.86
C HIS A 241 15.36 0.53 -1.56
N LEU A 242 15.80 -0.71 -1.35
CA LEU A 242 14.90 -1.74 -0.84
C LEU A 242 14.49 -1.36 0.57
N ILE A 243 13.19 -1.17 0.76
CA ILE A 243 12.57 -1.11 2.07
C ILE A 243 12.71 -2.52 2.65
N PRO A 244 13.53 -2.71 3.70
CA PRO A 244 13.73 -4.02 4.29
C PRO A 244 12.38 -4.54 4.76
N PHE A 245 12.08 -5.77 4.37
CA PHE A 245 10.84 -6.41 4.73
C PHE A 245 10.93 -6.92 6.18
N LYS A 246 10.86 -5.98 7.15
CA LYS A 246 10.77 -6.31 8.57
C LYS A 246 9.32 -6.28 9.03
N THR A 247 8.90 -7.37 9.65
CA THR A 247 7.66 -7.48 10.43
C THR A 247 7.96 -7.03 11.85
N VAL A 248 7.33 -5.93 12.26
CA VAL A 248 7.43 -5.38 13.60
C VAL A 248 6.26 -5.92 14.42
N LEU A 249 6.58 -6.62 15.50
CA LEU A 249 5.62 -7.06 16.49
C LEU A 249 5.57 -6.04 17.61
N VAL A 250 4.39 -5.50 17.85
CA VAL A 250 4.07 -4.73 19.05
C VAL A 250 3.08 -5.53 19.89
N SER A 251 3.13 -5.38 21.20
CA SER A 251 2.15 -5.96 22.10
C SER A 251 1.70 -4.96 23.14
N GLY A 252 0.55 -5.20 23.77
CA GLY A 252 0.03 -4.35 24.83
C GLY A 252 -1.37 -4.71 25.29
N THR A 253 -1.79 -4.15 26.42
CA THR A 253 -3.18 -4.27 26.88
C THR A 253 -4.12 -3.42 26.01
N PHE A 254 -3.73 -2.19 25.67
CA PHE A 254 -4.57 -1.23 24.92
C PHE A 254 -5.97 -1.06 25.52
N ASP A 255 -6.03 -0.84 26.83
CA ASP A 255 -7.27 -0.65 27.60
C ASP A 255 -7.85 0.76 27.40
N GLY A 256 -8.13 1.08 26.13
CA GLY A 256 -8.34 2.42 25.61
C GLY A 256 -7.17 2.90 24.75
N LEU A 257 -7.46 3.76 23.76
CA LEU A 257 -6.44 4.39 22.92
C LEU A 257 -6.27 5.86 23.27
N HIS A 258 -5.02 6.28 23.39
CA HIS A 258 -4.63 7.66 23.68
C HIS A 258 -3.37 8.02 22.89
N GLU A 259 -2.93 9.28 22.96
CA GLU A 259 -1.85 9.79 22.12
C GLU A 259 -0.53 9.02 22.28
N GLY A 260 -0.22 8.56 23.50
CA GLY A 260 0.90 7.65 23.75
C GLY A 260 0.88 6.37 22.90
N HIS A 261 -0.28 5.74 22.66
CA HIS A 261 -0.38 4.57 21.79
C HIS A 261 -0.16 4.91 20.32
N LYS A 262 -0.70 6.05 19.86
CA LYS A 262 -0.46 6.52 18.48
C LYS A 262 1.03 6.75 18.23
N ASN A 263 1.70 7.44 19.14
CA ASN A 263 3.13 7.68 19.05
C ASN A 263 3.93 6.37 19.09
N TYR A 264 3.56 5.42 19.95
CA TYR A 264 4.16 4.08 19.98
C TYR A 264 4.03 3.34 18.65
N PHE A 265 2.85 3.34 18.03
CA PHE A 265 2.65 2.70 16.72
C PHE A 265 3.39 3.42 15.59
N GLN A 266 3.48 4.75 15.64
CA GLN A 266 4.26 5.54 14.68
C GLN A 266 5.75 5.24 14.77
N GLN A 267 6.30 5.15 15.98
CA GLN A 267 7.69 4.72 16.20
C GLN A 267 7.90 3.29 15.68
N ALA A 268 6.98 2.36 15.98
CA ALA A 268 7.07 0.99 15.48
C ALA A 268 7.01 0.93 13.94
N ARG A 269 6.23 1.80 13.28
CA ARG A 269 6.14 1.87 11.81
C ARG A 269 7.44 2.25 11.15
N GLN A 270 8.32 2.99 11.85
CA GLN A 270 9.64 3.34 11.34
C GLN A 270 10.60 2.14 11.32
N LEU A 271 10.31 1.07 12.08
CA LEU A 271 11.16 -0.12 12.19
C LEU A 271 10.86 -1.19 11.14
N GLY A 272 9.74 -1.08 10.42
CA GLY A 272 9.40 -2.06 9.39
C GLY A 272 8.10 -1.78 8.66
N ALA A 273 7.99 -2.37 7.47
CA ALA A 273 6.89 -2.15 6.54
C ALA A 273 5.56 -2.77 7.01
N ARG A 274 5.60 -3.70 7.96
CA ARG A 274 4.43 -4.41 8.47
C ARG A 274 4.42 -4.41 10.00
N ILE A 275 3.31 -3.97 10.59
CA ILE A 275 3.07 -4.05 12.03
C ILE A 275 2.01 -5.09 12.34
N ILE A 276 2.39 -6.03 13.19
CA ILE A 276 1.46 -6.97 13.84
C ILE A 276 1.32 -6.53 15.29
N CYS A 277 0.09 -6.37 15.75
CA CYS A 277 -0.21 -6.03 17.14
C CYS A 277 -0.82 -7.24 17.87
N ILE A 278 -0.25 -7.62 19.01
CA ILE A 278 -0.84 -8.58 19.94
C ILE A 278 -1.54 -7.82 21.06
N VAL A 279 -2.85 -8.02 21.17
CA VAL A 279 -3.66 -7.53 22.28
C VAL A 279 -3.63 -8.57 23.40
N GLY A 280 -3.22 -8.17 24.60
CA GLY A 280 -3.14 -9.08 25.75
C GLY A 280 -4.51 -9.62 26.18
N ARG A 281 -4.56 -10.89 26.57
CA ARG A 281 -5.74 -11.54 27.14
C ARG A 281 -6.12 -10.93 28.49
N ASP A 282 -7.41 -10.89 28.83
CA ASP A 282 -7.88 -10.38 30.12
C ASP A 282 -7.25 -11.16 31.27
N SER A 283 -7.21 -12.50 31.18
CA SER A 283 -6.59 -13.40 32.15
C SER A 283 -5.10 -13.10 32.39
N VAL A 284 -4.34 -12.89 31.31
CA VAL A 284 -2.90 -12.59 31.36
C VAL A 284 -2.67 -11.20 31.94
N VAL A 285 -3.51 -10.22 31.57
CA VAL A 285 -3.40 -8.86 32.08
C VAL A 285 -3.73 -8.81 33.57
N GLU A 286 -4.77 -9.51 34.01
CA GLU A 286 -5.13 -9.62 35.43
C GLU A 286 -4.01 -10.25 36.25
N LYS A 287 -3.41 -11.36 35.75
CA LYS A 287 -2.27 -12.00 36.39
C LYS A 287 -1.04 -11.09 36.53
N ILE A 288 -0.74 -10.27 35.51
CA ILE A 288 0.45 -9.40 35.50
C ILE A 288 0.23 -8.09 36.25
N LYS A 289 -0.97 -7.49 36.12
CA LYS A 289 -1.26 -6.14 36.62
C LYS A 289 -2.09 -6.13 37.90
N GLY A 290 -2.57 -7.29 38.38
CA GLY A 290 -3.42 -7.42 39.56
C GLY A 290 -4.82 -6.81 39.39
N ARG A 291 -5.23 -6.48 38.15
CA ARG A 291 -6.54 -5.91 37.84
C ARG A 291 -6.99 -6.30 36.44
N LYS A 292 -8.30 -6.51 36.26
CA LYS A 292 -8.91 -6.71 34.95
C LYS A 292 -8.84 -5.42 34.10
N PRO A 293 -8.66 -5.55 32.77
CA PRO A 293 -8.91 -4.43 31.86
C PRO A 293 -10.33 -3.89 32.01
N LYS A 294 -10.51 -2.59 31.77
CA LYS A 294 -11.81 -1.93 31.73
C LYS A 294 -12.62 -2.32 30.50
N LEU A 295 -11.95 -2.41 29.36
CA LEU A 295 -12.55 -2.78 28.08
C LEU A 295 -12.36 -4.27 27.81
N PRO A 296 -13.41 -5.00 27.39
CA PRO A 296 -13.30 -6.40 26.97
C PRO A 296 -12.32 -6.59 25.80
N GLU A 297 -11.71 -7.77 25.71
CA GLU A 297 -10.79 -8.15 24.61
C GLU A 297 -11.30 -7.77 23.22
N LYS A 298 -12.58 -8.05 22.94
CA LYS A 298 -13.21 -7.79 21.64
C LYS A 298 -13.21 -6.29 21.29
N GLU A 299 -13.44 -5.42 22.27
CA GLU A 299 -13.45 -3.98 22.07
C GLU A 299 -12.04 -3.43 21.89
N ARG A 300 -11.08 -3.88 22.70
CA ARG A 300 -9.67 -3.50 22.57
C ARG A 300 -9.12 -3.88 21.20
N ILE A 301 -9.45 -5.07 20.68
CA ILE A 301 -9.10 -5.49 19.31
C ILE A 301 -9.73 -4.56 18.27
N LYS A 302 -11.01 -4.21 18.43
CA LYS A 302 -11.72 -3.32 17.49
C LYS A 302 -11.04 -1.94 17.44
N LEU A 303 -10.68 -1.38 18.59
CA LEU A 303 -9.97 -0.11 18.69
C LEU A 303 -8.61 -0.17 17.98
N VAL A 304 -7.78 -1.17 18.27
CA VAL A 304 -6.45 -1.31 17.64
C VAL A 304 -6.55 -1.53 16.13
N LYS A 305 -7.57 -2.26 15.65
CA LYS A 305 -7.82 -2.44 14.20
C LYS A 305 -8.16 -1.14 13.47
N GLN A 306 -8.62 -0.11 14.17
CA GLN A 306 -8.92 1.21 13.60
C GLN A 306 -7.68 2.10 13.50
N CYS A 307 -6.53 1.70 14.08
CA CYS A 307 -5.30 2.45 13.97
C CYS A 307 -4.68 2.29 12.57
N PRO A 308 -4.41 3.39 11.83
CA PRO A 308 -3.87 3.33 10.47
C PRO A 308 -2.45 2.74 10.41
N GLU A 309 -1.71 2.76 11.52
CA GLU A 309 -0.38 2.20 11.61
C GLU A 309 -0.37 0.67 11.77
N ILE A 310 -1.49 0.02 12.12
CA ILE A 310 -1.54 -1.42 12.41
C ILE A 310 -2.06 -2.21 11.21
N ASP A 311 -1.29 -3.18 10.72
CA ASP A 311 -1.68 -3.98 9.55
C ASP A 311 -2.44 -5.26 9.94
N ARG A 312 -2.13 -5.85 11.10
CA ARG A 312 -2.86 -7.01 11.65
C ARG A 312 -2.93 -6.97 13.16
N VAL A 313 -4.03 -7.50 13.70
CA VAL A 313 -4.25 -7.62 15.15
C VAL A 313 -4.56 -9.07 15.49
N TYR A 314 -3.87 -9.60 16.50
CA TYR A 314 -4.15 -10.90 17.10
C TYR A 314 -4.47 -10.72 18.58
N LEU A 315 -5.33 -11.58 19.11
CA LEU A 315 -5.44 -11.78 20.54
C LEU A 315 -4.29 -12.67 21.00
N GLY A 316 -3.64 -12.33 22.10
CA GLY A 316 -2.60 -13.17 22.69
C GLY A 316 -3.14 -14.54 23.10
N ILE A 317 -2.25 -15.41 23.58
CA ILE A 317 -2.65 -16.71 24.15
C ILE A 317 -2.34 -16.74 25.64
N SER A 318 -3.04 -17.62 26.36
CA SER A 318 -2.75 -17.95 27.76
C SER A 318 -2.19 -19.36 27.78
N GLY A 319 -1.14 -19.60 28.56
CA GLY A 319 -0.50 -20.91 28.63
C GLY A 319 0.91 -20.80 29.19
N PRO A 320 1.66 -21.92 29.20
CA PRO A 320 3.09 -21.94 29.48
C PRO A 320 3.88 -21.00 28.56
N ASP A 321 5.03 -20.52 29.04
CA ASP A 321 5.89 -19.60 28.27
C ASP A 321 6.32 -20.22 26.92
N SER A 322 6.52 -21.54 26.84
CA SER A 322 6.86 -22.24 25.60
C SER A 322 5.81 -22.05 24.51
N GLU A 323 4.52 -22.17 24.85
CA GLU A 323 3.42 -21.96 23.91
C GLU A 323 3.35 -20.50 23.46
N VAL A 324 3.53 -19.56 24.39
CA VAL A 324 3.60 -18.12 24.08
C VAL A 324 4.73 -17.84 23.09
N TYR A 325 5.91 -18.45 23.29
CA TYR A 325 7.02 -18.34 22.35
C TYR A 325 6.71 -19.00 21.00
N ASP A 326 6.07 -20.17 20.97
CA ASP A 326 5.65 -20.82 19.73
C ASP A 326 4.65 -19.96 18.95
N PHE A 327 3.69 -19.34 19.65
CA PHE A 327 2.75 -18.41 19.05
C PHE A 327 3.46 -17.18 18.48
N VAL A 328 4.34 -16.52 19.24
CA VAL A 328 5.13 -15.39 18.75
C VAL A 328 5.99 -15.78 17.55
N ALA A 329 6.64 -16.95 17.60
CA ALA A 329 7.45 -17.47 16.50
C ALA A 329 6.62 -17.76 15.24
N SER A 330 5.38 -18.26 15.40
CA SER A 330 4.46 -18.52 14.28
C SER A 330 4.13 -17.24 13.48
N LEU A 331 4.19 -16.07 14.14
CA LEU A 331 3.98 -14.77 13.51
C LEU A 331 5.21 -14.28 12.72
N LYS A 332 6.36 -14.94 12.88
CA LYS A 332 7.63 -14.68 12.20
C LYS A 332 8.05 -13.19 12.24
N PRO A 333 8.15 -12.57 13.42
CA PRO A 333 8.60 -11.19 13.52
C PRO A 333 10.09 -11.07 13.19
N ASP A 334 10.48 -9.96 12.58
CA ASP A 334 11.89 -9.57 12.41
C ASP A 334 12.32 -8.63 13.55
N VAL A 335 11.39 -7.82 14.04
CA VAL A 335 11.58 -6.87 15.14
C VAL A 335 10.47 -7.06 16.15
N ILE A 336 10.82 -7.12 17.43
CA ILE A 336 9.87 -6.97 18.54
C ILE A 336 10.11 -5.59 19.16
N ALA A 337 9.15 -4.69 18.96
CA ALA A 337 9.17 -3.35 19.51
C ALA A 337 8.44 -3.36 20.87
N LEU A 338 9.18 -3.01 21.93
CA LEU A 338 8.67 -3.02 23.30
C LEU A 338 8.33 -1.60 23.75
N GLY A 339 7.21 -1.48 24.47
CA GLY A 339 6.85 -0.26 25.19
C GLY A 339 7.86 0.08 26.29
N TYR A 340 7.94 1.36 26.66
CA TYR A 340 8.91 1.82 27.67
C TYR A 340 8.66 1.22 29.07
N ASP A 341 7.40 0.93 29.38
CA ASP A 341 6.88 0.39 30.63
C ASP A 341 6.80 -1.15 30.65
N GLN A 342 7.03 -1.80 29.51
CA GLN A 342 7.10 -3.25 29.42
C GLN A 342 8.41 -3.73 30.04
N LYS A 343 8.35 -4.06 31.33
CA LYS A 343 9.45 -4.68 32.09
C LYS A 343 9.50 -6.20 31.97
N ALA A 344 8.58 -6.83 31.24
CA ALA A 344 8.43 -8.28 31.18
C ALA A 344 8.83 -8.85 29.80
N TYR A 345 9.53 -10.00 29.82
CA TYR A 345 9.93 -10.86 28.69
C TYR A 345 11.14 -10.48 27.83
N THR A 346 12.12 -9.70 28.31
CA THR A 346 13.39 -9.53 27.55
C THR A 346 14.43 -10.60 27.85
N LYS A 347 14.45 -11.15 29.06
CA LYS A 347 15.36 -12.25 29.44
C LYS A 347 14.90 -13.53 28.76
N GLY A 348 15.67 -14.00 27.78
CA GLY A 348 15.44 -15.28 27.11
C GLY A 348 14.68 -15.21 25.79
N LEU A 349 13.86 -14.17 25.52
CA LEU A 349 13.07 -14.09 24.27
C LEU A 349 13.91 -14.21 22.99
N ARG A 350 15.05 -13.52 22.92
CA ARG A 350 15.97 -13.66 21.77
C ARG A 350 16.52 -15.08 21.64
N ALA A 351 16.85 -15.73 22.76
CA ALA A 351 17.36 -17.10 22.77
C ALA A 351 16.28 -18.11 22.38
N GLU A 352 15.05 -17.95 22.89
CA GLU A 352 13.91 -18.81 22.59
C GLU A 352 13.45 -18.68 21.14
N MET A 353 13.51 -17.48 20.57
CA MET A 353 13.30 -17.29 19.13
C MET A 353 14.41 -17.94 18.30
N LYS A 354 15.67 -17.82 18.73
CA LYS A 354 16.81 -18.47 18.05
C LYS A 354 16.68 -19.99 18.05
N LYS A 355 16.27 -20.60 19.17
CA LYS A 355 15.97 -22.06 19.25
C LYS A 355 14.90 -22.49 18.25
N ARG A 356 13.96 -21.59 17.93
CA ARG A 356 12.89 -21.79 16.94
C ARG A 356 13.29 -21.33 15.53
N GLY A 357 14.57 -21.11 15.27
CA GLY A 357 15.11 -20.74 13.96
C GLY A 357 14.88 -19.28 13.55
N LEU A 358 14.46 -18.42 14.47
CA LEU A 358 14.20 -17.00 14.22
C LEU A 358 15.29 -16.12 14.81
N LEU A 359 15.88 -15.28 13.97
CA LEU A 359 16.81 -14.24 14.38
C LEU A 359 16.05 -12.92 14.42
N ILE A 360 15.78 -12.43 15.63
CA ILE A 360 14.97 -11.24 15.85
C ILE A 360 15.77 -10.10 16.47
N GLU A 361 15.42 -8.87 16.10
CA GLU A 361 15.81 -7.66 16.82
C GLU A 361 14.79 -7.37 17.91
N VAL A 362 15.25 -6.94 19.09
CA VAL A 362 14.36 -6.47 20.17
C VAL A 362 14.74 -5.04 20.46
N ILE A 363 13.81 -4.11 20.22
CA ILE A 363 14.02 -2.66 20.31
C ILE A 363 13.05 -2.10 21.34
N LYS A 364 13.56 -1.32 22.29
CA LYS A 364 12.74 -0.61 23.27
C LYS A 364 12.47 0.81 22.77
N LEU A 365 11.19 1.16 22.60
CA LEU A 365 10.78 2.46 22.07
C LEU A 365 10.77 3.54 23.15
N LYS A 366 10.93 4.80 22.72
CA LYS A 366 11.01 5.94 23.64
C LYS A 366 9.64 6.27 24.23
N PRO A 367 9.55 6.59 25.53
CA PRO A 367 8.32 7.09 26.12
C PRO A 367 7.91 8.42 25.47
N TYR A 368 6.61 8.61 25.24
CA TYR A 368 6.06 9.88 24.80
C TYR A 368 5.34 10.54 25.98
N LEU A 369 5.92 11.64 26.50
CA LEU A 369 5.37 12.44 27.60
C LEU A 369 4.79 11.56 28.74
N PRO A 370 5.61 10.71 29.38
CA PRO A 370 5.15 9.66 30.28
C PRO A 370 4.43 10.20 31.52
N GLU A 371 4.71 11.44 31.92
CA GLU A 371 4.04 12.10 33.05
C GLU A 371 2.59 12.50 32.75
N GLN A 372 2.22 12.61 31.46
CA GLN A 372 0.88 13.00 31.02
C GLN A 372 0.09 11.83 30.44
N TYR A 373 0.75 10.92 29.70
CA TYR A 373 0.06 9.89 28.90
C TYR A 373 0.36 8.46 29.31
N LYS A 374 0.86 8.21 30.52
CA LYS A 374 0.90 6.86 31.07
C LYS A 374 -0.54 6.41 31.39
N SER A 375 -0.94 5.24 30.92
CA SER A 375 -2.32 4.75 31.10
C SER A 375 -2.75 4.68 32.57
N SER A 376 -1.80 4.45 33.49
CA SER A 376 -2.05 4.48 34.94
C SER A 376 -2.29 5.89 35.52
N ILE A 377 -1.85 6.95 34.83
CA ILE A 377 -2.02 8.36 35.23
C ILE A 377 -3.32 8.91 34.68
N ILE A 378 -3.64 8.62 33.40
CA ILE A 378 -4.93 8.98 32.79
C ILE A 378 -6.11 8.36 33.58
N ASP A 379 -5.93 7.14 34.10
CA ASP A 379 -6.90 6.50 35.00
C ASP A 379 -7.17 7.29 36.29
N LYS A 380 -6.18 8.05 36.81
CA LYS A 380 -6.33 8.87 38.02
C LYS A 380 -6.96 10.23 37.74
N SER A 381 -6.70 10.83 36.58
CA SER A 381 -7.30 12.14 36.22
C SER A 381 -8.79 12.04 35.91
N ILE A 382 -9.26 10.89 35.41
CA ILE A 382 -10.69 10.63 35.17
C ILE A 382 -11.45 10.37 36.49
N LYS A 383 -10.80 9.83 37.52
CA LYS A 383 -11.40 9.62 38.86
C LYS A 383 -11.50 10.91 39.71
N LYS A 384 -10.91 12.02 39.27
CA LYS A 384 -10.96 13.33 39.94
C LYS A 384 -11.97 14.30 39.32
N ARG A 385 -12.83 13.82 38.40
CA ARG A 385 -13.91 14.58 37.79
C ARG A 385 -15.24 13.97 38.11
#